data_AF-A0A0A1T5C1-F1
#
_entry.id   AF-A0A0A1T5C1-F1
#
_cell.length_a   1.000
_cell.length_b   1.000
_cell.length_c   1.000
_cell.angle_alpha   90.00
_cell.angle_beta   90.00
_cell.angle_gamma   90.00
#
_symmetry.space_group_name_H-M   'P 1'
#
loop_
_entity.id
_entity.type
_entity.pdbx_description
1 polymer ?
#
loop_
_entity_poly.entity_id
_entity_poly.type
_entity_poly.pdbx_seq_one_letter_code
_entity_poly.pdbx_strand_id
1 'polypeptide(L)'
;MTMSSMQLSTPSPGATALPESRVLIIGTGGTICMQEGPDGLQPSGNFLEAAMAPSPSFNDNSAPPNAITLQACKDGKMIQIPSLRTPPTAHKRHIRYGIVEFDPLLDSSSISALDWDAMALCVQQNYALFDGFVILHGTDSLSYTASALSFMLANLGKPVILTGSQAPIFSLQSDAVDNLLGSLIIAGTFVIPEVGLFFHNKLYRGNRTTKVSATSFEGFASPNCEPLAQVNGLGISVNWNLALRPTNIARFKINTRLDTTHVACLRVFPGIKPEMIDAVLHLPDIRGLILETFGMGNVPGGSDGQLTNVIKAAVERGIVVVNVSQCVNGFVSPVYAPGTQLGRAGVIFGLDLTAEAALAKLSYLLSLPNLSPLDIAAHFPRSLRGELTEIAHPTFAHPTAPLDAAPSSLTAIESAFTALGYAIQNNQIEVVRHLLEGEGRQLLHVSDYAGNTAVHLAAVSGNTEIMRDLLQRGASVHERNRADNSPLFLATLSGKDDCAKLLNAAGAHLSMEEIERGPLAKYRTENQTKAA
;
A
#
# COMPACT_ATOMS: atom_id res chain seq x y z
N MET A 1 41.26 27.34 43.78
CA MET A 1 40.51 27.69 42.56
C MET A 1 41.26 27.11 41.38
N THR A 2 40.84 25.93 40.92
CA THR A 2 41.41 25.24 39.77
C THR A 2 40.22 24.82 38.91
N MET A 3 40.08 25.46 37.74
CA MET A 3 39.04 25.15 36.76
C MET A 3 39.32 23.78 36.15
N SER A 4 38.42 22.83 36.39
CA SER A 4 38.41 21.52 35.72
C SER A 4 37.80 21.68 34.33
N SER A 5 38.60 21.41 33.30
CA SER A 5 38.18 21.32 31.91
C SER A 5 37.30 20.09 31.71
N MET A 6 36.00 20.28 31.44
CA MET A 6 35.15 19.23 30.88
C MET A 6 35.69 18.85 29.50
N GLN A 7 36.34 17.69 29.41
CA GLN A 7 36.64 17.04 28.14
C GLN A 7 35.32 16.53 27.54
N LEU A 8 34.85 17.21 26.48
CA LEU A 8 33.91 16.62 25.54
C LEU A 8 34.59 15.40 24.92
N SER A 9 34.03 14.22 25.18
CA SER A 9 34.40 12.98 24.49
C SER A 9 34.15 13.16 22.99
N THR A 10 35.23 13.29 22.22
CA THR A 10 35.18 13.19 20.76
C THR A 10 34.75 11.77 20.37
N PRO A 11 33.72 11.58 19.52
CA PRO A 11 33.36 10.27 19.04
C PRO A 11 34.49 9.68 18.19
N SER A 12 34.68 8.38 18.31
CA SER A 12 35.67 7.59 17.56
C SER A 12 35.54 7.78 16.04
N PRO A 13 36.64 7.97 15.30
CA PRO A 13 36.61 8.10 13.85
C PRO A 13 36.57 6.71 13.20
N GLY A 14 35.41 6.29 12.68
CA GLY A 14 35.29 5.07 11.88
C GLY A 14 33.85 4.55 11.77
N ALA A 15 33.30 4.63 10.56
CA ALA A 15 31.93 4.27 10.13
C ALA A 15 30.85 5.31 10.44
N THR A 16 30.60 6.22 9.50
CA THR A 16 29.29 6.87 9.39
C THR A 16 28.24 5.76 9.20
N ALA A 17 27.53 5.41 10.27
CA ALA A 17 26.44 4.45 10.21
C ALA A 17 25.39 4.96 9.22
N LEU A 18 25.13 4.20 8.15
CA LEU A 18 24.06 4.52 7.21
C LEU A 18 22.72 4.57 7.97
N PRO A 19 21.76 5.40 7.55
CA PRO A 19 20.43 5.40 8.15
C PRO A 19 19.81 3.99 8.09
N GLU A 20 18.95 3.70 9.04
CA GLU A 20 18.32 2.40 9.21
C GLU A 20 16.80 2.57 9.24
N SER A 21 16.09 1.92 8.31
CA SER A 21 14.63 1.88 8.31
C SER A 21 14.13 0.58 8.92
N ARG A 22 12.97 0.62 9.56
CA ARG A 22 12.36 -0.51 10.26
C ARG A 22 11.19 -1.06 9.45
N VAL A 23 11.24 -2.33 9.07
CA VAL A 23 10.16 -3.00 8.35
C VAL A 23 9.62 -4.15 9.18
N LEU A 24 8.29 -4.26 9.30
CA LEU A 24 7.65 -5.42 9.92
C LEU A 24 7.27 -6.43 8.85
N ILE A 25 7.72 -7.67 9.01
CA ILE A 25 7.20 -8.81 8.26
C ILE A 25 6.02 -9.40 9.05
N ILE A 26 4.87 -9.53 8.39
CA ILE A 26 3.68 -10.20 8.91
C ILE A 26 3.61 -11.55 8.20
N GLY A 27 3.95 -12.63 8.90
CA GLY A 27 3.97 -13.97 8.36
C GLY A 27 2.60 -14.64 8.48
N THR A 28 1.79 -14.61 7.41
CA THR A 28 0.46 -15.25 7.42
C THR A 28 0.48 -16.67 6.90
N GLY A 29 1.52 -17.07 6.15
CA GLY A 29 1.71 -18.41 5.63
C GLY A 29 2.06 -18.42 4.14
N GLY A 30 1.56 -19.42 3.42
CA GLY A 30 1.81 -19.62 2.00
C GLY A 30 3.09 -20.41 1.68
N THR A 31 3.26 -20.75 0.41
CA THR A 31 4.35 -21.59 -0.10
C THR A 31 5.74 -21.11 0.32
N ILE A 32 5.94 -19.80 0.46
CA ILE A 32 7.23 -19.19 0.80
C ILE A 32 7.85 -19.75 2.09
N CYS A 33 7.02 -20.08 3.09
CA CYS A 33 7.45 -20.60 4.39
C CYS A 33 7.16 -22.10 4.56
N MET A 34 6.83 -22.83 3.49
CA MET A 34 6.55 -24.27 3.58
C MET A 34 7.83 -25.12 3.52
N GLN A 35 7.80 -26.28 4.16
CA GLN A 35 8.85 -27.31 4.05
C GLN A 35 8.24 -28.66 3.65
N GLU A 36 9.07 -29.56 3.14
CA GLU A 36 8.64 -30.93 2.83
C GLU A 36 8.25 -31.68 4.11
N GLY A 37 7.02 -32.17 4.13
CA GLY A 37 6.46 -33.01 5.18
C GLY A 37 5.87 -34.30 4.62
N PRO A 38 5.30 -35.17 5.49
CA PRO A 38 4.77 -36.48 5.09
C PRO A 38 3.59 -36.38 4.11
N ASP A 39 2.80 -35.31 4.18
CA ASP A 39 1.62 -35.09 3.32
C ASP A 39 1.88 -34.05 2.21
N GLY A 40 3.15 -33.79 1.88
CA GLY A 40 3.55 -32.75 0.94
C GLY A 40 4.09 -31.49 1.64
N LEU A 41 4.00 -30.35 0.96
CA LEU A 41 4.47 -29.07 1.51
C LEU A 41 3.55 -28.60 2.66
N GLN A 42 4.14 -28.32 3.83
CA GLN A 42 3.41 -27.89 5.02
C GLN A 42 4.00 -26.58 5.56
N PRO A 43 3.18 -25.67 6.13
CA PRO A 43 3.70 -24.45 6.75
C PRO A 43 4.70 -24.74 7.87
N SER A 44 5.82 -24.02 7.87
CA SER A 44 6.83 -24.09 8.94
C SER A 44 6.96 -22.75 9.66
N GLY A 45 6.95 -22.79 11.00
CA GLY A 45 7.19 -21.61 11.85
C GLY A 45 8.69 -21.31 12.01
N ASN A 46 9.00 -20.27 12.78
CA ASN A 46 10.37 -19.79 13.00
C ASN A 46 11.08 -19.37 11.71
N PHE A 47 10.34 -18.76 10.78
CA PHE A 47 10.82 -18.41 9.44
C PHE A 47 12.05 -17.49 9.46
N LEU A 48 12.09 -16.55 10.40
CA LEU A 48 13.24 -15.64 10.55
C LEU A 48 14.54 -16.39 10.84
N GLU A 49 14.51 -17.35 11.77
CA GLU A 49 15.71 -18.11 12.18
C GLU A 49 16.05 -19.20 11.17
N ALA A 50 15.05 -19.89 10.63
CA ALA A 50 15.25 -21.02 9.73
C ALA A 50 15.66 -20.61 8.31
N ALA A 51 15.05 -19.55 7.76
CA ALA A 51 15.26 -19.15 6.37
C ALA A 51 16.10 -17.89 6.20
N MET A 52 15.85 -16.86 7.02
CA MET A 52 16.41 -15.53 6.78
C MET A 52 17.78 -15.32 7.43
N ALA A 53 17.94 -15.71 8.70
CA ALA A 53 19.18 -15.53 9.45
C ALA A 53 20.42 -16.19 8.80
N PRO A 54 20.33 -17.40 8.20
CA PRO A 54 21.47 -18.04 7.54
C PRO A 54 21.85 -17.40 6.20
N SER A 55 20.98 -16.56 5.61
CA SER A 55 21.16 -16.01 4.28
C SER A 55 21.89 -14.66 4.30
N PRO A 56 23.08 -14.53 3.66
CA PRO A 56 23.84 -13.28 3.65
C PRO A 56 23.12 -12.10 2.98
N SER A 57 22.16 -12.37 2.09
CA SER A 57 21.34 -11.33 1.44
C SER A 57 20.34 -10.69 2.41
N PHE A 58 19.93 -11.44 3.44
CA PHE A 58 18.95 -11.02 4.43
C PHE A 58 19.61 -10.56 5.74
N ASN A 59 20.82 -11.02 6.02
CA ASN A 59 21.54 -10.75 7.26
C ASN A 59 23.00 -10.35 6.99
N ASP A 60 23.37 -9.12 7.37
CA ASP A 60 24.74 -8.62 7.27
C ASP A 60 25.69 -9.16 8.36
N ASN A 61 25.18 -9.99 9.28
CA ASN A 61 25.90 -10.58 10.42
C ASN A 61 26.59 -9.55 11.33
N SER A 62 26.12 -8.30 11.32
CA SER A 62 26.65 -7.23 12.17
C SER A 62 26.40 -7.42 13.66
N ALA A 63 25.40 -8.23 14.01
CA ALA A 63 25.10 -8.62 15.37
C ALA A 63 24.72 -10.11 15.40
N PRO A 64 24.98 -10.83 16.50
CA PRO A 64 24.45 -12.17 16.69
C PRO A 64 22.92 -12.17 16.53
N PRO A 65 22.32 -13.26 16.04
CA PRO A 65 20.87 -13.43 16.09
C PRO A 65 20.36 -13.13 17.51
N ASN A 66 19.27 -12.38 17.62
CA ASN A 66 18.61 -12.01 18.88
C ASN A 66 19.35 -10.98 19.76
N ALA A 67 20.50 -10.44 19.32
CA ALA A 67 21.19 -9.38 20.06
C ALA A 67 20.47 -8.02 20.01
N ILE A 68 19.76 -7.75 18.92
CA ILE A 68 18.95 -6.54 18.74
C ILE A 68 17.50 -6.97 18.55
N THR A 69 16.62 -6.49 19.42
CA THR A 69 15.18 -6.73 19.38
C THR A 69 14.43 -5.48 18.94
N LEU A 70 13.27 -5.68 18.31
CA LEU A 70 12.32 -4.64 17.97
C LEU A 70 11.07 -4.79 18.84
N GLN A 71 10.47 -3.66 19.20
CA GLN A 71 9.13 -3.65 19.76
C GLN A 71 8.10 -3.88 18.66
N ALA A 72 7.19 -4.81 18.88
CA ALA A 72 6.03 -5.05 18.04
C ALA A 72 4.79 -5.29 18.90
N CYS A 73 3.61 -5.23 18.30
CA CYS A 73 2.35 -5.58 18.92
C CYS A 73 1.76 -6.81 18.22
N LYS A 74 1.40 -7.83 19.01
CA LYS A 74 0.68 -9.03 18.55
C LYS A 74 -0.52 -9.23 19.48
N ASP A 75 -1.72 -9.34 18.91
CA ASP A 75 -2.98 -9.53 19.63
C ASP A 75 -3.21 -8.47 20.74
N GLY A 76 -2.85 -7.22 20.45
CA GLY A 76 -2.98 -6.10 21.39
C GLY A 76 -1.93 -6.09 22.52
N LYS A 77 -0.96 -7.02 22.53
CA LYS A 77 0.12 -7.07 23.51
C LYS A 77 1.44 -6.63 22.90
N MET A 78 2.16 -5.76 23.59
CA MET A 78 3.52 -5.40 23.21
C MET A 78 4.47 -6.57 23.47
N ILE A 79 5.23 -6.95 22.46
CA ILE A 79 6.21 -8.03 22.47
C ILE A 79 7.56 -7.52 21.97
N GLN A 80 8.63 -8.23 22.33
CA GLN A 80 9.96 -8.03 21.76
C GLN A 80 10.19 -9.13 20.74
N ILE A 81 10.47 -8.76 19.49
CA ILE A 81 10.79 -9.69 18.43
C ILE A 81 12.26 -9.58 18.06
N PRO A 82 12.92 -10.70 17.73
CA PRO A 82 14.27 -10.65 17.19
C PRO A 82 14.30 -9.91 15.85
N SER A 83 15.44 -9.28 15.55
CA SER A 83 15.61 -8.53 14.32
C SER A 83 16.88 -8.90 13.57
N LEU A 84 16.78 -8.82 12.25
CA LEU A 84 17.89 -8.94 11.31
C LEU A 84 18.09 -7.62 10.59
N ARG A 85 19.24 -7.47 9.94
CA ARG A 85 19.57 -6.28 9.15
C ARG A 85 20.12 -6.68 7.80
N THR A 86 19.59 -6.11 6.73
CA THR A 86 20.12 -6.32 5.38
C THR A 86 21.52 -5.71 5.23
N PRO A 87 22.34 -6.21 4.29
CA PRO A 87 23.48 -5.44 3.78
C PRO A 87 23.06 -4.04 3.29
N PRO A 88 24.01 -3.09 3.16
CA PRO A 88 23.72 -1.78 2.62
C PRO A 88 23.03 -1.87 1.25
N THR A 89 21.89 -1.20 1.13
CA THR A 89 21.18 -1.07 -0.14
C THR A 89 21.91 -0.12 -1.09
N ALA A 90 21.60 -0.18 -2.39
CA ALA A 90 22.05 0.81 -3.37
C ALA A 90 21.64 2.26 -3.01
N HIS A 91 20.65 2.41 -2.13
CA HIS A 91 20.16 3.68 -1.61
C HIS A 91 20.89 4.16 -0.34
N LYS A 92 22.06 3.58 -0.04
CA LYS A 92 22.92 3.95 1.11
C LYS A 92 22.18 3.91 2.45
N ARG A 93 21.45 2.83 2.69
CA ARG A 93 20.65 2.58 3.90
C ARG A 93 20.64 1.09 4.25
N HIS A 94 20.49 0.79 5.53
CA HIS A 94 20.15 -0.54 6.02
C HIS A 94 18.65 -0.70 6.28
N ILE A 95 18.15 -1.93 6.14
CA ILE A 95 16.79 -2.26 6.51
C ILE A 95 16.86 -3.24 7.66
N ARG A 96 16.42 -2.80 8.83
CA ARG A 96 16.21 -3.66 9.99
C ARG A 96 14.77 -4.16 9.97
N TYR A 97 14.59 -5.44 10.18
CA TYR A 97 13.26 -6.04 10.16
C TYR A 97 13.13 -7.16 11.19
N GLY A 98 11.90 -7.41 11.61
CA GLY A 98 11.52 -8.53 12.44
C GLY A 98 10.23 -9.15 11.90
N ILE A 99 9.85 -10.32 12.44
CA ILE A 99 8.65 -11.02 12.00
C ILE A 99 7.62 -11.17 13.14
N VAL A 100 6.35 -10.99 12.80
CA VAL A 100 5.20 -11.43 13.60
C VAL A 100 4.49 -12.52 12.80
N GLU A 101 4.62 -13.77 13.23
CA GLU A 101 3.96 -14.93 12.62
C GLU A 101 2.56 -15.12 13.19
N PHE A 102 1.61 -15.43 12.32
CA PHE A 102 0.26 -15.84 12.70
C PHE A 102 0.28 -17.30 13.16
N ASP A 103 -0.63 -17.63 14.07
CA ASP A 103 -0.78 -18.98 14.60
C ASP A 103 -2.26 -19.38 14.59
N PRO A 104 -2.67 -20.37 13.76
CA PRO A 104 -1.82 -21.13 12.83
C PRO A 104 -1.40 -20.30 11.60
N LEU A 105 -0.33 -20.74 10.92
CA LEU A 105 -0.04 -20.28 9.56
C LEU A 105 -1.11 -20.81 8.59
N LEU A 106 -1.52 -19.96 7.65
CA LEU A 106 -2.65 -20.21 6.77
C LEU A 106 -2.20 -20.64 5.37
N ASP A 107 -2.93 -21.58 4.78
CA ASP A 107 -2.99 -21.72 3.33
C ASP A 107 -3.91 -20.62 2.76
N SER A 108 -3.44 -19.92 1.74
CA SER A 108 -4.19 -18.87 1.07
C SER A 108 -5.53 -19.32 0.51
N SER A 109 -5.69 -20.60 0.17
CA SER A 109 -6.97 -21.17 -0.26
C SER A 109 -8.07 -21.11 0.81
N SER A 110 -7.68 -21.01 2.09
CA SER A 110 -8.57 -21.02 3.25
C SER A 110 -8.77 -19.64 3.89
N ILE A 111 -8.22 -18.58 3.29
CA ILE A 111 -8.31 -17.22 3.81
C ILE A 111 -9.72 -16.66 3.68
N SER A 112 -10.19 -16.04 4.75
CA SER A 112 -11.52 -15.45 4.90
C SER A 112 -11.46 -13.95 5.23
N ALA A 113 -12.63 -13.32 5.30
CA ALA A 113 -12.76 -11.93 5.74
C ALA A 113 -12.19 -11.67 7.14
N LEU A 114 -12.26 -12.66 8.05
CA LEU A 114 -11.71 -12.55 9.40
C LEU A 114 -10.18 -12.46 9.39
N ASP A 115 -9.54 -13.19 8.47
CA ASP A 115 -8.09 -13.18 8.32
C ASP A 115 -7.61 -11.84 7.75
N TRP A 116 -8.38 -11.24 6.83
CA TRP A 116 -8.13 -9.88 6.36
C TRP A 116 -8.24 -8.85 7.49
N ASP A 117 -9.23 -8.98 8.38
CA ASP A 117 -9.38 -8.14 9.56
C ASP A 117 -8.17 -8.28 10.49
N ALA A 118 -7.68 -9.50 10.71
CA ALA A 118 -6.50 -9.77 11.53
C ALA A 118 -5.22 -9.14 10.93
N MET A 119 -5.03 -9.25 9.61
CA MET A 119 -3.90 -8.60 8.91
C MET A 119 -3.97 -7.07 9.02
N ALA A 120 -5.13 -6.46 8.76
CA ALA A 120 -5.32 -5.02 8.85
C ALA A 120 -5.10 -4.52 10.29
N LEU A 121 -5.58 -5.26 11.29
CA LEU A 121 -5.38 -4.95 12.70
C LEU A 121 -3.89 -5.05 13.09
N CYS A 122 -3.17 -6.06 12.60
CA CYS A 122 -1.73 -6.20 12.84
C CYS A 122 -0.96 -4.99 12.29
N VAL A 123 -1.26 -4.55 11.07
CA VAL A 123 -0.70 -3.31 10.50
C VAL A 123 -1.03 -2.10 11.37
N GLN A 124 -2.28 -1.94 11.82
CA GLN A 124 -2.70 -0.83 12.68
C GLN A 124 -1.97 -0.79 14.00
N GLN A 125 -1.88 -1.92 14.70
CA GLN A 125 -1.23 -2.01 16.00
C GLN A 125 0.28 -1.71 15.93
N ASN A 126 0.89 -1.92 14.77
CA ASN A 126 2.32 -1.70 14.54
C ASN A 126 2.63 -0.44 13.74
N TYR A 127 1.62 0.33 13.33
CA TYR A 127 1.77 1.43 12.36
C TYR A 127 2.76 2.51 12.78
N ALA A 128 2.85 2.80 14.08
CA ALA A 128 3.76 3.80 14.63
C ALA A 128 5.19 3.27 14.88
N LEU A 129 5.38 1.95 14.89
CA LEU A 129 6.65 1.31 15.27
C LEU A 129 7.56 1.01 14.08
N PHE A 130 7.00 0.92 12.87
CA PHE A 130 7.69 0.52 11.65
C PHE A 130 7.42 1.48 10.51
N ASP A 131 8.40 1.67 9.62
CA ASP A 131 8.34 2.55 8.45
C ASP A 131 7.58 1.92 7.26
N GLY A 132 7.51 0.60 7.22
CA GLY A 132 6.80 -0.15 6.18
C GLY A 132 6.45 -1.58 6.62
N PHE A 133 5.59 -2.23 5.84
CA PHE A 133 5.06 -3.56 6.13
C PHE A 133 5.24 -4.48 4.93
N VAL A 134 5.66 -5.72 5.19
CA VAL A 134 5.66 -6.81 4.21
C VAL A 134 4.77 -7.94 4.74
N ILE A 135 3.78 -8.36 3.98
CA ILE A 135 2.88 -9.46 4.35
C ILE A 135 3.24 -10.68 3.48
N LEU A 136 3.70 -11.75 4.13
CA LEU A 136 3.98 -13.03 3.47
C LEU A 136 2.69 -13.81 3.32
N HIS A 137 2.33 -14.13 2.09
CA HIS A 137 1.03 -14.69 1.74
C HIS A 137 1.15 -15.78 0.68
N GLY A 138 0.26 -16.77 0.71
CA GLY A 138 0.16 -17.78 -0.35
C GLY A 138 -0.36 -17.18 -1.66
N THR A 139 0.07 -17.71 -2.80
CA THR A 139 -0.19 -17.03 -4.08
C THR A 139 -1.64 -17.16 -4.56
N ASP A 140 -2.41 -18.16 -4.13
CA ASP A 140 -3.72 -18.48 -4.73
C ASP A 140 -4.79 -17.40 -4.52
N SER A 141 -4.84 -16.79 -3.33
CA SER A 141 -5.79 -15.71 -3.02
C SER A 141 -5.11 -14.35 -2.81
N LEU A 142 -3.83 -14.22 -3.16
CA LEU A 142 -3.03 -13.02 -2.86
C LEU A 142 -3.63 -11.74 -3.45
N SER A 143 -4.12 -11.79 -4.70
CA SER A 143 -4.77 -10.63 -5.34
C SER A 143 -6.10 -10.25 -4.67
N TYR A 144 -6.83 -11.20 -4.09
CA TYR A 144 -8.03 -10.93 -3.30
C TYR A 144 -7.68 -10.21 -2.00
N THR A 145 -6.69 -10.71 -1.27
CA THR A 145 -6.22 -10.08 -0.02
C THR A 145 -5.64 -8.69 -0.28
N ALA A 146 -4.82 -8.52 -1.33
CA ALA A 146 -4.28 -7.21 -1.71
C ALA A 146 -5.41 -6.21 -2.04
N SER A 147 -6.46 -6.69 -2.72
CA SER A 147 -7.65 -5.89 -3.04
C SER A 147 -8.41 -5.49 -1.77
N ALA A 148 -8.73 -6.46 -0.89
CA ALA A 148 -9.44 -6.22 0.35
C ALA A 148 -8.71 -5.22 1.26
N LEU A 149 -7.42 -5.45 1.52
CA LEU A 149 -6.61 -4.56 2.34
C LEU A 149 -6.54 -3.15 1.76
N SER A 150 -6.51 -2.98 0.43
CA SER A 150 -6.51 -1.63 -0.17
C SER A 150 -7.73 -0.78 0.24
N PHE A 151 -8.91 -1.41 0.39
CA PHE A 151 -10.13 -0.72 0.83
C PHE A 151 -10.18 -0.55 2.34
N MET A 152 -9.72 -1.56 3.09
CA MET A 152 -9.71 -1.57 4.56
C MET A 152 -8.74 -0.54 5.14
N LEU A 153 -7.59 -0.34 4.52
CA LEU A 153 -6.53 0.55 4.98
C LEU A 153 -6.76 1.99 4.49
N ALA A 154 -7.49 2.79 5.27
CA ALA A 154 -7.83 4.17 4.93
C ALA A 154 -6.79 5.19 5.45
N ASN A 155 -6.52 6.22 4.65
CA ASN A 155 -5.45 7.20 4.90
C ASN A 155 -4.09 6.54 5.12
N LEU A 156 -3.79 5.49 4.35
CA LEU A 156 -2.51 4.81 4.39
C LEU A 156 -1.40 5.77 3.92
N GLY A 157 -0.36 5.94 4.72
CA GLY A 157 0.79 6.82 4.47
C GLY A 157 2.12 6.08 4.32
N LYS A 158 2.12 4.75 4.49
CA LYS A 158 3.30 3.87 4.49
C LYS A 158 3.08 2.69 3.55
N PRO A 159 4.14 2.09 2.98
CA PRO A 159 4.01 0.92 2.13
C PRO A 159 3.53 -0.30 2.90
N VAL A 160 2.53 -0.97 2.34
CA VAL A 160 2.09 -2.31 2.77
C VAL A 160 2.22 -3.22 1.55
N ILE A 161 3.23 -4.08 1.52
CA ILE A 161 3.57 -4.90 0.36
C ILE A 161 3.23 -6.35 0.65
N LEU A 162 2.31 -6.93 -0.12
CA LEU A 162 2.08 -8.36 -0.13
C LEU A 162 3.08 -9.03 -1.08
N THR A 163 3.61 -10.17 -0.66
CA THR A 163 4.49 -10.99 -1.48
C THR A 163 4.33 -12.46 -1.12
N GLY A 164 4.80 -13.33 -2.01
CA GLY A 164 4.84 -14.77 -1.82
C GLY A 164 5.88 -15.39 -2.74
N SER A 165 5.73 -16.68 -3.02
CA SER A 165 6.57 -17.38 -3.99
C SER A 165 5.85 -18.59 -4.57
N GLN A 166 6.27 -19.03 -5.76
CA GLN A 166 5.80 -20.27 -6.35
C GLN A 166 6.52 -21.48 -5.76
N ALA A 167 7.79 -21.31 -5.36
CA ALA A 167 8.58 -22.33 -4.68
C ALA A 167 8.97 -21.89 -3.26
N PRO A 168 9.05 -22.80 -2.29
CA PRO A 168 9.48 -22.45 -0.94
C PRO A 168 10.87 -21.82 -0.89
N ILE A 169 11.14 -20.98 0.11
CA ILE A 169 12.47 -20.38 0.27
C ILE A 169 13.56 -21.41 0.59
N PHE A 170 13.16 -22.58 1.12
CA PHE A 170 14.04 -23.69 1.46
C PHE A 170 14.44 -24.53 0.22
N SER A 171 13.77 -24.33 -0.92
CA SER A 171 14.08 -25.03 -2.16
C SER A 171 15.28 -24.40 -2.87
N LEU A 172 16.13 -25.23 -3.48
CA LEU A 172 17.32 -24.78 -4.22
C LEU A 172 16.98 -23.82 -5.37
N GLN A 173 15.89 -24.10 -6.10
CA GLN A 173 15.37 -23.23 -7.15
C GLN A 173 14.10 -22.56 -6.64
N SER A 174 14.22 -21.28 -6.29
CA SER A 174 13.13 -20.53 -5.67
C SER A 174 13.13 -19.07 -6.06
N ASP A 175 11.94 -18.53 -6.31
CA ASP A 175 11.66 -17.11 -6.50
C ASP A 175 11.47 -16.35 -5.17
N ALA A 176 11.41 -17.06 -4.04
CA ALA A 176 11.15 -16.51 -2.72
C ALA A 176 12.18 -15.46 -2.27
N VAL A 177 13.46 -15.71 -2.53
CA VAL A 177 14.55 -14.82 -2.09
C VAL A 177 14.41 -13.46 -2.74
N ASP A 178 14.25 -13.41 -4.07
CA ASP A 178 14.15 -12.17 -4.82
C ASP A 178 12.85 -11.43 -4.50
N ASN A 179 11.72 -12.15 -4.42
CA ASN A 179 10.43 -11.55 -4.08
C ASN A 179 10.44 -10.92 -2.68
N LEU A 180 10.97 -11.63 -1.67
CA LEU A 180 11.03 -11.12 -0.30
C LEU A 180 12.04 -9.98 -0.16
N LEU A 181 13.24 -10.12 -0.74
CA LEU A 181 14.28 -9.10 -0.66
C LEU A 181 13.84 -7.81 -1.36
N GLY A 182 13.24 -7.91 -2.56
CA GLY A 182 12.68 -6.75 -3.26
C GLY A 182 11.58 -6.06 -2.47
N SER A 183 10.69 -6.83 -1.83
CA SER A 183 9.64 -6.29 -0.95
C SER A 183 10.22 -5.53 0.26
N LEU A 184 11.23 -6.09 0.93
CA LEU A 184 11.91 -5.43 2.05
C LEU A 184 12.60 -4.14 1.59
N ILE A 185 13.33 -4.20 0.47
CA ILE A 185 14.04 -3.03 -0.06
C ILE A 185 13.05 -1.91 -0.38
N ILE A 186 11.96 -2.22 -1.08
CA ILE A 186 10.97 -1.22 -1.43
C ILE A 186 10.29 -0.65 -0.17
N ALA A 187 9.78 -1.51 0.72
CA ALA A 187 9.07 -1.08 1.93
C ALA A 187 9.96 -0.27 2.88
N GLY A 188 11.25 -0.59 2.96
CA GLY A 188 12.22 0.11 3.80
C GLY A 188 12.85 1.33 3.13
N THR A 189 12.65 1.53 1.83
CA THR A 189 13.32 2.62 1.08
C THR A 189 12.39 3.73 0.63
N PHE A 190 11.22 3.38 0.11
CA PHE A 190 10.31 4.33 -0.56
C PHE A 190 8.99 4.44 0.18
N VAL A 191 8.52 5.65 0.41
CA VAL A 191 7.19 5.90 1.01
C VAL A 191 6.14 5.85 -0.10
N ILE A 192 5.83 4.64 -0.58
CA ILE A 192 4.73 4.35 -1.51
C ILE A 192 3.50 4.03 -0.67
N PRO A 193 2.53 4.96 -0.47
CA PRO A 193 1.52 4.84 0.57
C PRO A 193 0.30 4.04 0.08
N GLU A 194 0.56 2.85 -0.45
CA GLU A 194 -0.43 1.96 -1.05
C GLU A 194 -0.25 0.52 -0.58
N VAL A 195 -1.33 -0.25 -0.71
CA VAL A 195 -1.25 -1.72 -0.66
C VAL A 195 -0.74 -2.20 -2.02
N GLY A 196 0.49 -2.69 -2.04
CA GLY A 196 1.17 -3.18 -3.24
C GLY A 196 1.29 -4.71 -3.24
N LEU A 197 1.47 -5.27 -4.43
CA LEU A 197 1.84 -6.68 -4.64
C LEU A 197 3.19 -6.69 -5.34
N PHE A 198 4.23 -7.21 -4.68
CA PHE A 198 5.54 -7.38 -5.31
C PHE A 198 5.74 -8.82 -5.77
N PHE A 199 6.03 -9.00 -7.06
CA PHE A 199 6.34 -10.30 -7.64
C PHE A 199 7.18 -10.12 -8.90
N HIS A 200 8.19 -10.96 -9.08
CA HIS A 200 9.01 -11.00 -10.29
C HIS A 200 9.50 -9.60 -10.74
N ASN A 201 10.25 -8.93 -9.86
CA ASN A 201 10.86 -7.62 -10.10
C ASN A 201 9.89 -6.45 -10.36
N LYS A 202 8.59 -6.62 -10.13
CA LYS A 202 7.57 -5.58 -10.32
C LYS A 202 6.76 -5.39 -9.04
N LEU A 203 6.56 -4.14 -8.65
CA LEU A 203 5.57 -3.75 -7.64
C LEU A 203 4.32 -3.28 -8.37
N TYR A 204 3.23 -3.99 -8.21
CA TYR A 204 1.92 -3.61 -8.75
C TYR A 204 1.07 -2.95 -7.67
N ARG A 205 0.11 -2.13 -8.09
CA ARG A 205 -1.00 -1.73 -7.21
C ARG A 205 -1.82 -2.98 -6.88
N GLY A 206 -1.99 -3.28 -5.59
CA GLY A 206 -2.58 -4.55 -5.14
C GLY A 206 -3.96 -4.85 -5.73
N ASN A 207 -4.85 -3.85 -5.71
CA ASN A 207 -6.22 -3.93 -6.26
C ASN A 207 -6.30 -3.81 -7.80
N ARG A 208 -5.18 -3.92 -8.50
CA ARG A 208 -5.11 -4.03 -9.97
C ARG A 208 -4.56 -5.37 -10.43
N THR A 209 -4.25 -6.28 -9.49
CA THR A 209 -3.56 -7.53 -9.78
C THR A 209 -4.52 -8.69 -9.96
N THR A 210 -4.10 -9.67 -10.75
CA THR A 210 -4.72 -11.00 -10.83
C THR A 210 -3.65 -12.07 -11.03
N LYS A 211 -3.88 -13.30 -10.55
CA LYS A 211 -2.97 -14.43 -10.76
C LYS A 211 -3.19 -14.99 -12.16
N VAL A 212 -2.18 -14.86 -13.03
CA VAL A 212 -2.26 -15.28 -14.44
C VAL A 212 -1.59 -16.63 -14.70
N SER A 213 -0.77 -17.11 -13.78
CA SER A 213 -0.05 -18.37 -13.93
C SER A 213 0.11 -19.10 -12.59
N ALA A 214 -0.15 -20.40 -12.63
CA ALA A 214 0.06 -21.31 -11.50
C ALA A 214 1.50 -21.88 -11.42
N THR A 215 2.30 -21.76 -12.48
CA THR A 215 3.61 -22.43 -12.59
C THR A 215 4.78 -21.48 -12.87
N SER A 216 4.58 -20.46 -13.72
CA SER A 216 5.57 -19.42 -13.98
C SER A 216 5.90 -18.61 -12.72
N PHE A 217 7.18 -18.25 -12.56
CA PHE A 217 7.63 -17.26 -11.57
C PHE A 217 7.07 -15.86 -11.83
N GLU A 218 6.65 -15.54 -13.07
CA GLU A 218 5.79 -14.37 -13.33
C GLU A 218 4.32 -14.77 -13.09
N GLY A 219 3.98 -15.02 -11.82
CA GLY A 219 2.67 -15.56 -11.44
C GLY A 219 1.51 -14.54 -11.54
N PHE A 220 1.82 -13.25 -11.47
CA PHE A 220 0.84 -12.16 -11.38
C PHE A 220 1.02 -11.12 -12.48
N ALA A 221 -0.10 -10.54 -12.92
CA ALA A 221 -0.14 -9.40 -13.82
C ALA A 221 -1.02 -8.29 -13.28
N SER A 222 -0.79 -7.08 -13.77
CA SER A 222 -1.66 -5.91 -13.58
C SER A 222 -2.10 -5.42 -14.97
N PRO A 223 -3.16 -6.01 -15.54
CA PRO A 223 -3.42 -5.92 -16.98
C PRO A 223 -3.88 -4.54 -17.46
N ASN A 224 -4.52 -3.75 -16.59
CA ASN A 224 -5.09 -2.45 -16.91
C ASN A 224 -4.38 -1.29 -16.17
N CYS A 225 -3.22 -1.54 -15.54
CA CYS A 225 -2.49 -0.54 -14.78
C CYS A 225 -0.99 -0.87 -14.78
N GLU A 226 -0.15 0.10 -15.12
CA GLU A 226 1.30 -0.05 -15.10
C GLU A 226 1.82 -0.38 -13.68
N PRO A 227 3.00 -1.02 -13.54
CA PRO A 227 3.64 -1.21 -12.24
C PRO A 227 3.91 0.13 -11.52
N LEU A 228 3.71 0.15 -10.20
CA LEU A 228 4.10 1.25 -9.32
C LEU A 228 5.62 1.39 -9.22
N ALA A 229 6.34 0.27 -9.25
CA ALA A 229 7.79 0.25 -9.32
C ALA A 229 8.32 -0.96 -10.09
N GLN A 230 9.51 -0.83 -10.66
CA GLN A 230 10.21 -1.91 -11.34
C GLN A 230 11.66 -1.98 -10.89
N VAL A 231 12.12 -3.19 -10.62
CA VAL A 231 13.51 -3.51 -10.29
C VAL A 231 14.21 -4.00 -11.56
N ASN A 232 15.35 -3.41 -11.88
CA ASN A 232 16.19 -3.84 -12.99
C ASN A 232 17.68 -3.68 -12.63
N GLY A 233 18.58 -3.96 -13.57
CA GLY A 233 20.03 -3.89 -13.34
C GLY A 233 20.57 -2.50 -12.98
N LEU A 234 19.80 -1.43 -13.18
CA LEU A 234 20.16 -0.05 -12.81
C LEU A 234 19.64 0.34 -11.41
N GLY A 235 18.78 -0.46 -10.80
CA GLY A 235 18.16 -0.22 -9.49
C GLY A 235 16.64 -0.27 -9.53
N ILE A 236 16.00 0.47 -8.63
CA ILE A 236 14.54 0.52 -8.48
C ILE A 236 14.03 1.84 -9.04
N SER A 237 13.14 1.76 -10.03
CA SER A 237 12.43 2.90 -10.60
C SER A 237 10.99 2.92 -10.09
N VAL A 238 10.56 4.02 -9.50
CA VAL A 238 9.19 4.20 -8.98
C VAL A 238 8.42 5.16 -9.91
N ASN A 239 7.23 4.75 -10.33
CA ASN A 239 6.32 5.59 -11.12
C ASN A 239 5.48 6.47 -10.19
N TRP A 240 6.07 7.58 -9.73
CA TRP A 240 5.41 8.49 -8.79
C TRP A 240 4.17 9.19 -9.35
N ASN A 241 4.04 9.30 -10.67
CA ASN A 241 2.84 9.85 -11.31
C ASN A 241 1.62 8.93 -11.13
N LEU A 242 1.86 7.63 -10.92
CA LEU A 242 0.81 6.65 -10.69
C LEU A 242 0.47 6.49 -9.19
N ALA A 243 1.45 6.70 -8.30
CA ALA A 243 1.30 6.49 -6.87
C ALA A 243 0.25 7.43 -6.24
N LEU A 244 -0.76 6.84 -5.59
CA LEU A 244 -1.80 7.58 -4.86
C LEU A 244 -1.29 8.07 -3.52
N ARG A 245 -1.92 9.14 -3.00
CA ARG A 245 -1.54 9.74 -1.71
C ARG A 245 -2.77 10.20 -0.93
N PRO A 246 -2.75 10.11 0.41
CA PRO A 246 -3.79 10.70 1.23
C PRO A 246 -3.83 12.22 1.06
N THR A 247 -4.95 12.74 0.56
CA THR A 247 -5.21 14.19 0.44
C THR A 247 -6.06 14.72 1.59
N ASN A 248 -6.49 13.84 2.50
CA ASN A 248 -7.21 14.20 3.71
C ASN A 248 -6.24 14.33 4.88
N ILE A 249 -6.42 15.37 5.70
CA ILE A 249 -5.72 15.52 6.97
C ILE A 249 -6.41 14.60 7.98
N ALA A 250 -6.03 13.34 7.98
CA ALA A 250 -6.55 12.33 8.87
C ALA A 250 -5.48 11.28 9.16
N ARG A 251 -5.55 10.70 10.36
CA ARG A 251 -4.69 9.58 10.75
C ARG A 251 -5.07 8.31 9.97
N PHE A 252 -4.09 7.42 9.85
CA PHE A 252 -4.31 6.06 9.40
C PHE A 252 -5.40 5.39 10.24
N LYS A 253 -6.35 4.74 9.57
CA LYS A 253 -7.42 3.99 10.21
C LYS A 253 -7.75 2.76 9.38
N ILE A 254 -8.30 1.74 10.04
CA ILE A 254 -8.81 0.56 9.36
C ILE A 254 -10.33 0.54 9.40
N ASN A 255 -10.92 0.02 8.33
CA ASN A 255 -12.32 -0.35 8.26
C ASN A 255 -12.38 -1.88 8.25
N THR A 256 -12.78 -2.48 9.35
CA THR A 256 -12.93 -3.94 9.50
C THR A 256 -14.32 -4.42 9.07
N ARG A 257 -14.52 -5.74 9.05
CA ARG A 257 -15.78 -6.41 8.67
C ARG A 257 -16.13 -6.24 7.20
N LEU A 258 -15.15 -6.41 6.32
CA LEU A 258 -15.36 -6.58 4.89
C LEU A 258 -15.91 -7.99 4.65
N ASP A 259 -17.21 -8.17 4.91
CA ASP A 259 -17.88 -9.47 4.82
C ASP A 259 -18.24 -9.83 3.38
N THR A 260 -17.63 -10.89 2.86
CA THR A 260 -17.85 -11.40 1.50
C THR A 260 -18.98 -12.41 1.40
N THR A 261 -19.54 -12.89 2.52
CA THR A 261 -20.56 -13.96 2.53
C THR A 261 -21.87 -13.55 1.84
N HIS A 262 -22.10 -12.24 1.70
CA HIS A 262 -23.27 -11.66 1.05
C HIS A 262 -23.07 -11.31 -0.43
N VAL A 263 -21.91 -11.64 -1.01
CA VAL A 263 -21.57 -11.34 -2.41
C VAL A 263 -21.17 -12.62 -3.12
N ALA A 264 -21.86 -12.93 -4.22
CA ALA A 264 -21.50 -14.05 -5.08
C ALA A 264 -20.70 -13.57 -6.30
N CYS A 265 -19.78 -14.40 -6.79
CA CYS A 265 -19.15 -14.22 -8.10
C CYS A 265 -19.65 -15.33 -9.04
N LEU A 266 -20.19 -14.95 -10.20
CA LEU A 266 -20.72 -15.89 -11.17
C LEU A 266 -20.16 -15.61 -12.57
N ARG A 267 -19.56 -16.63 -13.16
CA ARG A 267 -19.02 -16.57 -14.51
C ARG A 267 -20.02 -17.05 -15.55
N VAL A 268 -20.33 -16.19 -16.50
CA VAL A 268 -21.20 -16.51 -17.64
C VAL A 268 -20.48 -17.44 -18.62
N PHE A 269 -21.13 -18.49 -19.10
CA PHE A 269 -20.58 -19.37 -20.13
C PHE A 269 -21.62 -19.67 -21.21
N PRO A 270 -21.22 -20.07 -22.43
CA PRO A 270 -22.17 -20.36 -23.50
C PRO A 270 -23.14 -21.47 -23.06
N GLY A 271 -24.44 -21.18 -23.10
CA GLY A 271 -25.49 -22.11 -22.64
C GLY A 271 -25.82 -22.04 -21.16
N ILE A 272 -25.30 -21.05 -20.41
CA ILE A 272 -25.73 -20.81 -19.03
C ILE A 272 -27.25 -20.59 -18.99
N LYS A 273 -27.90 -21.24 -18.03
CA LYS A 273 -29.34 -21.22 -17.87
C LYS A 273 -29.76 -20.08 -16.92
N PRO A 274 -30.82 -19.30 -17.23
CA PRO A 274 -31.32 -18.25 -16.34
C PRO A 274 -31.57 -18.74 -14.90
N GLU A 275 -32.05 -19.97 -14.74
CA GLU A 275 -32.36 -20.59 -13.45
C GLU A 275 -31.12 -20.79 -12.57
N MET A 276 -29.92 -20.91 -13.17
CA MET A 276 -28.67 -21.03 -12.41
C MET A 276 -28.34 -19.71 -11.71
N ILE A 277 -28.53 -18.58 -12.40
CA ILE A 277 -28.30 -17.25 -11.84
C ILE A 277 -29.41 -16.93 -10.84
N ASP A 278 -30.65 -17.27 -11.18
CA ASP A 278 -31.80 -17.05 -10.31
C ASP A 278 -31.66 -17.80 -8.97
N ALA A 279 -31.17 -19.04 -8.98
CA ALA A 279 -30.91 -19.81 -7.77
C ALA A 279 -29.90 -19.12 -6.84
N VAL A 280 -28.81 -18.56 -7.38
CA VAL A 280 -27.81 -17.81 -6.60
C VAL A 280 -28.41 -16.51 -6.04
N LEU A 281 -29.22 -15.81 -6.83
CA LEU A 281 -29.89 -14.57 -6.45
C LEU A 281 -31.07 -14.75 -5.47
N HIS A 282 -31.40 -16.00 -5.13
CA HIS A 282 -32.39 -16.38 -4.11
C HIS A 282 -31.75 -16.99 -2.86
N LEU A 283 -30.42 -17.09 -2.79
CA LEU A 283 -29.74 -17.50 -1.56
C LEU A 283 -30.09 -16.51 -0.43
N PRO A 284 -30.26 -17.01 0.81
CA PRO A 284 -30.54 -16.15 1.94
C PRO A 284 -29.41 -15.14 2.13
N ASP A 285 -29.79 -13.91 2.47
CA ASP A 285 -28.87 -12.80 2.78
C ASP A 285 -27.96 -12.35 1.63
N ILE A 286 -28.18 -12.80 0.39
CA ILE A 286 -27.42 -12.29 -0.77
C ILE A 286 -27.76 -10.80 -1.00
N ARG A 287 -26.72 -9.97 -1.07
CA ARG A 287 -26.85 -8.51 -1.29
C ARG A 287 -26.12 -8.04 -2.54
N GLY A 288 -25.17 -8.83 -3.04
CA GLY A 288 -24.37 -8.47 -4.21
C GLY A 288 -24.11 -9.65 -5.14
N LEU A 289 -23.96 -9.35 -6.43
CA LEU A 289 -23.50 -10.29 -7.45
C LEU A 289 -22.44 -9.62 -8.34
N ILE A 290 -21.25 -10.20 -8.39
CA ILE A 290 -20.26 -9.93 -9.44
C ILE A 290 -20.54 -10.90 -10.59
N LEU A 291 -20.99 -10.35 -11.71
CA LEU A 291 -21.29 -11.10 -12.93
C LEU A 291 -20.13 -10.93 -13.90
N GLU A 292 -19.34 -11.99 -14.09
CA GLU A 292 -18.26 -12.00 -15.08
C GLU A 292 -18.84 -12.35 -16.45
N THR A 293 -18.78 -11.42 -17.40
CA THR A 293 -19.43 -11.51 -18.72
C THR A 293 -18.43 -11.55 -19.88
N PHE A 294 -18.92 -11.78 -21.10
CA PHE A 294 -18.07 -11.90 -22.28
C PHE A 294 -17.60 -10.54 -22.81
N GLY A 295 -16.32 -10.45 -23.17
CA GLY A 295 -15.75 -9.30 -23.87
C GLY A 295 -16.00 -8.00 -23.12
N MET A 296 -16.65 -7.04 -23.79
CA MET A 296 -16.90 -5.70 -23.24
C MET A 296 -18.15 -5.62 -22.33
N GLY A 297 -18.68 -6.74 -21.81
CA GLY A 297 -19.82 -6.72 -20.89
C GLY A 297 -21.05 -7.51 -21.29
N ASN A 298 -20.95 -8.50 -22.20
CA ASN A 298 -22.12 -9.07 -22.89
C ASN A 298 -22.65 -10.36 -22.23
N VAL A 299 -23.99 -10.48 -22.15
CA VAL A 299 -24.69 -11.70 -21.71
C VAL A 299 -25.59 -12.29 -22.83
N PRO A 300 -25.90 -13.60 -22.80
CA PRO A 300 -26.84 -14.22 -23.75
C PRO A 300 -28.27 -13.68 -23.61
N GLY A 301 -29.01 -13.65 -24.74
CA GLY A 301 -30.47 -13.46 -24.73
C GLY A 301 -31.00 -12.06 -25.03
N GLY A 302 -30.15 -11.02 -25.08
CA GLY A 302 -30.58 -9.67 -25.45
C GLY A 302 -31.49 -8.97 -24.42
N SER A 303 -32.19 -7.91 -24.84
CA SER A 303 -32.96 -7.00 -23.95
C SER A 303 -34.12 -7.68 -23.25
N ASP A 304 -34.78 -8.59 -23.96
CA ASP A 304 -36.01 -9.28 -23.53
C ASP A 304 -35.72 -10.76 -23.18
N GLY A 305 -34.43 -11.10 -23.03
CA GLY A 305 -33.99 -12.44 -22.66
C GLY A 305 -34.36 -12.77 -21.22
N GLN A 306 -34.71 -14.04 -20.96
CA GLN A 306 -35.02 -14.54 -19.62
C GLN A 306 -33.92 -14.24 -18.59
N LEU A 307 -32.65 -14.29 -19.02
CA LEU A 307 -31.50 -13.98 -18.17
C LEU A 307 -31.48 -12.51 -17.72
N THR A 308 -31.70 -11.58 -18.64
CA THR A 308 -31.79 -10.14 -18.33
C THR A 308 -32.97 -9.86 -17.39
N ASN A 309 -34.10 -10.56 -17.56
CA ASN A 309 -35.26 -10.44 -16.69
C ASN A 309 -35.00 -10.93 -15.25
N VAL A 310 -34.27 -12.05 -15.09
CA VAL A 310 -33.83 -12.55 -13.77
C VAL A 310 -32.97 -11.51 -13.06
N ILE A 311 -32.00 -10.93 -13.78
CA ILE A 311 -31.11 -9.88 -13.22
C ILE A 311 -31.91 -8.64 -12.84
N LYS A 312 -32.81 -8.18 -13.72
CA LYS A 312 -33.68 -7.02 -13.45
C LYS A 312 -34.52 -7.25 -12.19
N ALA A 313 -35.13 -8.42 -12.06
CA ALA A 313 -35.93 -8.77 -10.89
C ALA A 313 -35.10 -8.76 -9.60
N ALA A 314 -33.83 -9.17 -9.66
CA ALA A 314 -32.93 -9.11 -8.50
C ALA A 314 -32.54 -7.68 -8.12
N VAL A 315 -32.27 -6.81 -9.11
CA VAL A 315 -32.01 -5.39 -8.86
C VAL A 315 -33.24 -4.71 -8.24
N GLU A 316 -34.44 -5.03 -8.70
CA GLU A 316 -35.70 -4.55 -8.12
C GLU A 316 -35.91 -5.02 -6.67
N ARG A 317 -35.34 -6.18 -6.29
CA ARG A 317 -35.29 -6.65 -4.89
C ARG A 317 -34.21 -5.96 -4.05
N GLY A 318 -33.39 -5.09 -4.64
CA GLY A 318 -32.31 -4.37 -3.97
C GLY A 318 -30.96 -5.08 -3.97
N ILE A 319 -30.78 -6.14 -4.77
CA ILE A 319 -29.48 -6.79 -4.95
C ILE A 319 -28.61 -5.94 -5.88
N VAL A 320 -27.38 -5.65 -5.46
CA VAL A 320 -26.42 -4.88 -6.27
C VAL A 320 -25.72 -5.81 -7.25
N VAL A 321 -25.96 -5.64 -8.55
CA VAL A 321 -25.32 -6.46 -9.60
C VAL A 321 -24.24 -5.63 -10.31
N VAL A 322 -23.02 -6.14 -10.34
CA VAL A 322 -21.86 -5.52 -10.99
C VAL A 322 -21.39 -6.40 -12.14
N ASN A 323 -21.24 -5.81 -13.32
CA ASN A 323 -20.74 -6.46 -14.52
C ASN A 323 -19.23 -6.24 -14.67
N VAL A 324 -18.46 -7.32 -14.70
CA VAL A 324 -17.00 -7.34 -14.92
C VAL A 324 -16.69 -8.20 -16.14
N SER A 325 -15.63 -7.89 -16.88
CA SER A 325 -15.20 -8.72 -18.01
C SER A 325 -14.48 -9.98 -17.55
N GLN A 326 -14.69 -11.09 -18.24
CA GLN A 326 -13.84 -12.29 -18.11
C GLN A 326 -12.49 -12.15 -18.80
N CYS A 327 -12.31 -11.14 -19.65
CA CYS A 327 -11.04 -10.89 -20.33
C CYS A 327 -10.02 -10.35 -19.34
N VAL A 328 -8.79 -10.85 -19.41
CA VAL A 328 -7.69 -10.42 -18.52
C VAL A 328 -7.39 -8.93 -18.69
N ASN A 329 -7.44 -8.40 -19.91
CA ASN A 329 -7.30 -6.98 -20.22
C ASN A 329 -8.59 -6.48 -20.87
N GLY A 330 -8.96 -5.23 -20.57
CA GLY A 330 -10.05 -4.52 -21.20
C GLY A 330 -10.93 -3.82 -20.18
N PHE A 331 -12.04 -3.29 -20.66
CA PHE A 331 -13.04 -2.62 -19.82
C PHE A 331 -14.44 -2.99 -20.25
N VAL A 332 -15.38 -3.00 -19.32
CA VAL A 332 -16.80 -3.12 -19.62
C VAL A 332 -17.32 -1.78 -20.15
N SER A 333 -17.93 -1.77 -21.33
CA SER A 333 -18.40 -0.54 -21.99
C SER A 333 -19.91 -0.49 -22.12
N PRO A 334 -20.56 0.62 -21.72
CA PRO A 334 -22.01 0.79 -21.89
C PRO A 334 -22.44 1.03 -23.35
N VAL A 335 -21.49 1.25 -24.27
CA VAL A 335 -21.74 1.70 -25.65
C VAL A 335 -22.15 0.54 -26.58
N TYR A 336 -21.91 -0.72 -26.18
CA TYR A 336 -22.32 -1.88 -26.97
C TYR A 336 -23.77 -2.29 -26.65
N ALA A 337 -24.58 -2.60 -27.66
CA ALA A 337 -26.03 -2.80 -27.52
C ALA A 337 -26.46 -3.81 -26.42
N PRO A 338 -25.80 -4.98 -26.22
CA PRO A 338 -26.09 -5.88 -25.11
C PRO A 338 -25.64 -5.35 -23.74
N GLY A 339 -24.55 -4.57 -23.68
CA GLY A 339 -24.11 -3.89 -22.45
C GLY A 339 -25.10 -2.82 -21.99
N THR A 340 -25.61 -2.00 -22.92
CA THR A 340 -26.66 -1.00 -22.63
C THR A 340 -27.91 -1.62 -21.99
N GLN A 341 -28.23 -2.87 -22.33
CA GLN A 341 -29.40 -3.58 -21.81
C GLN A 341 -29.25 -3.94 -20.33
N LEU A 342 -28.08 -4.44 -19.93
CA LEU A 342 -27.76 -4.67 -18.52
C LEU A 342 -27.80 -3.37 -17.72
N GLY A 343 -27.28 -2.28 -18.29
CA GLY A 343 -27.38 -0.95 -17.67
C GLY A 343 -28.83 -0.52 -17.45
N ARG A 344 -29.74 -0.77 -18.40
CA ARG A 344 -31.19 -0.51 -18.25
C ARG A 344 -31.86 -1.41 -17.20
N ALA A 345 -31.33 -2.61 -16.97
CA ALA A 345 -31.76 -3.49 -15.89
C ALA A 345 -31.21 -3.06 -14.51
N GLY A 346 -30.41 -1.98 -14.45
CA GLY A 346 -29.82 -1.43 -13.22
C GLY A 346 -28.51 -2.10 -12.81
N VAL A 347 -27.88 -2.85 -13.72
CA VAL A 347 -26.54 -3.42 -13.50
C VAL A 347 -25.48 -2.33 -13.59
N ILE A 348 -24.55 -2.34 -12.64
CA ILE A 348 -23.42 -1.42 -12.58
C ILE A 348 -22.30 -1.94 -13.49
N PHE A 349 -21.69 -1.08 -14.29
CA PHE A 349 -20.50 -1.44 -15.05
C PHE A 349 -19.25 -1.31 -14.19
N GLY A 350 -18.53 -2.41 -14.01
CA GLY A 350 -17.26 -2.45 -13.27
C GLY A 350 -16.07 -1.87 -14.04
N LEU A 351 -16.26 -1.37 -15.26
CA LEU A 351 -15.20 -0.81 -16.11
C LEU A 351 -14.03 -1.79 -16.26
N ASP A 352 -12.82 -1.38 -15.91
CA ASP A 352 -11.57 -2.14 -16.04
C ASP A 352 -11.12 -2.81 -14.72
N LEU A 353 -12.05 -2.99 -13.77
CA LEU A 353 -11.84 -3.75 -12.53
C LEU A 353 -11.44 -5.20 -12.83
N THR A 354 -10.56 -5.74 -11.99
CA THR A 354 -10.40 -7.19 -11.86
C THR A 354 -11.57 -7.77 -11.05
N ALA A 355 -11.83 -9.07 -11.16
CA ALA A 355 -12.89 -9.73 -10.38
C ALA A 355 -12.61 -9.67 -8.87
N GLU A 356 -11.34 -9.79 -8.48
CA GLU A 356 -10.84 -9.67 -7.11
C GLU A 356 -11.16 -8.29 -6.52
N ALA A 357 -10.84 -7.23 -7.27
CA ALA A 357 -11.09 -5.86 -6.85
C ALA A 357 -12.58 -5.54 -6.81
N ALA A 358 -13.38 -6.06 -7.76
CA ALA A 358 -14.82 -5.88 -7.79
C ALA A 358 -15.51 -6.53 -6.57
N LEU A 359 -15.14 -7.76 -6.22
CA LEU A 359 -15.62 -8.46 -5.02
C LEU A 359 -15.27 -7.67 -3.76
N ALA A 360 -14.00 -7.29 -3.61
CA ALA A 360 -13.53 -6.54 -2.45
C ALA A 360 -14.23 -5.17 -2.33
N LYS A 361 -14.38 -4.45 -3.44
CA LYS A 361 -15.04 -3.14 -3.48
C LYS A 361 -16.52 -3.23 -3.14
N LEU A 362 -17.24 -4.20 -3.70
CA LEU A 362 -18.67 -4.37 -3.42
C LEU A 362 -18.90 -4.73 -1.95
N SER A 363 -18.10 -5.68 -1.44
CA SER A 363 -18.16 -6.09 -0.03
C SER A 363 -17.82 -4.93 0.91
N TYR A 364 -16.85 -4.09 0.55
CA TYR A 364 -16.52 -2.86 1.29
C TYR A 364 -17.68 -1.86 1.30
N LEU A 365 -18.31 -1.57 0.15
CA LEU A 365 -19.42 -0.63 0.10
C LEU A 365 -20.66 -1.16 0.85
N LEU A 366 -20.91 -2.47 0.82
CA LEU A 366 -21.99 -3.13 1.56
C LEU A 366 -21.75 -3.17 3.08
N SER A 367 -20.50 -3.00 3.55
CA SER A 367 -20.17 -2.93 4.98
C SER A 367 -20.24 -1.51 5.54
N LEU A 368 -20.27 -0.48 4.69
CA LEU A 368 -20.43 0.91 5.13
C LEU A 368 -21.86 1.15 5.64
N PRO A 369 -22.02 1.83 6.79
CA PRO A 369 -23.34 2.11 7.33
C PRO A 369 -24.10 3.11 6.46
N ASN A 370 -25.42 2.95 6.41
CA ASN A 370 -26.36 3.90 5.79
C ASN A 370 -26.21 4.09 4.27
N LEU A 371 -25.62 3.14 3.54
CA LEU A 371 -25.66 3.15 2.08
C LEU A 371 -26.82 2.29 1.57
N SER A 372 -27.71 2.90 0.79
CA SER A 372 -28.71 2.17 0.01
C SER A 372 -28.08 1.52 -1.22
N PRO A 373 -28.74 0.52 -1.85
CA PRO A 373 -28.27 -0.03 -3.13
C PRO A 373 -28.06 1.04 -4.21
N LEU A 374 -28.87 2.10 -4.21
CA LEU A 374 -28.72 3.24 -5.12
C LEU A 374 -27.46 4.05 -4.82
N ASP A 375 -27.14 4.28 -3.54
CA ASP A 375 -25.91 4.96 -3.15
C ASP A 375 -24.69 4.13 -3.58
N ILE A 376 -24.73 2.82 -3.36
CA ILE A 376 -23.67 1.91 -3.81
C ILE A 376 -23.51 2.01 -5.33
N ALA A 377 -24.60 1.96 -6.09
CA ALA A 377 -24.57 2.10 -7.55
C ALA A 377 -23.97 3.44 -8.02
N ALA A 378 -24.17 4.52 -7.27
CA ALA A 378 -23.57 5.82 -7.57
C ALA A 378 -22.08 5.92 -7.22
N HIS A 379 -21.63 5.23 -6.16
CA HIS A 379 -20.25 5.26 -5.71
C HIS A 379 -19.36 4.24 -6.42
N PHE A 380 -19.92 3.10 -6.84
CA PHE A 380 -19.17 1.98 -7.40
C PHE A 380 -18.38 2.32 -8.67
N PRO A 381 -18.86 3.17 -9.61
CA PRO A 381 -18.09 3.55 -10.79
C PRO A 381 -16.92 4.53 -10.53
N ARG A 382 -16.76 5.05 -9.31
CA ARG A 382 -15.67 5.99 -8.95
C ARG A 382 -14.48 5.26 -8.36
N SER A 383 -13.27 5.70 -8.69
CA SER A 383 -12.04 5.13 -8.15
C SER A 383 -11.89 5.51 -6.67
N LEU A 384 -11.90 4.53 -5.78
CA LEU A 384 -11.74 4.78 -4.33
C LEU A 384 -10.30 4.63 -3.87
N ARG A 385 -9.56 3.73 -4.53
CA ARG A 385 -8.21 3.27 -4.17
C ARG A 385 -7.36 3.01 -5.43
N GLY A 386 -7.71 3.59 -6.57
CA GLY A 386 -6.98 3.42 -7.82
C GLY A 386 -7.24 2.09 -8.54
N GLU A 387 -8.26 1.34 -8.11
CA GLU A 387 -8.64 0.02 -8.60
C GLU A 387 -9.26 0.03 -10.00
N LEU A 388 -9.80 1.18 -10.41
CA LEU A 388 -10.40 1.38 -11.72
C LEU A 388 -9.95 2.69 -12.34
N THR A 389 -10.01 2.74 -13.67
CA THR A 389 -9.76 3.92 -14.49
C THR A 389 -11.10 4.57 -14.78
N GLU A 390 -11.32 5.75 -14.21
CA GLU A 390 -12.53 6.52 -14.50
C GLU A 390 -12.53 6.92 -15.98
N ILE A 391 -13.71 6.95 -16.60
CA ILE A 391 -13.87 7.42 -17.98
C ILE A 391 -13.63 8.93 -17.99
N ALA A 392 -12.35 9.33 -18.10
CA ALA A 392 -11.98 10.71 -18.31
C ALA A 392 -12.21 11.08 -19.78
N HIS A 393 -12.89 12.21 -20.02
CA HIS A 393 -12.82 12.85 -21.33
C HIS A 393 -11.35 13.16 -21.65
N PRO A 394 -10.92 13.02 -22.93
CA PRO A 394 -9.52 13.17 -23.30
C PRO A 394 -8.99 14.51 -22.81
N THR A 395 -8.03 14.45 -21.88
CA THR A 395 -7.23 15.60 -21.49
C THR A 395 -5.95 15.48 -22.29
N PHE A 396 -5.74 16.40 -23.23
CA PHE A 396 -4.50 16.49 -23.98
C PHE A 396 -3.36 16.81 -23.00
N ALA A 397 -2.44 15.86 -22.80
CA ALA A 397 -1.14 16.12 -22.20
C ALA A 397 -0.09 16.11 -23.31
N HIS A 398 0.79 17.10 -23.33
CA HIS A 398 1.89 17.15 -24.29
C HIS A 398 2.93 16.07 -23.93
N PRO A 399 3.55 15.41 -24.93
CA PRO A 399 4.65 14.50 -24.65
C PRO A 399 5.80 15.28 -23.99
N THR A 400 6.22 14.82 -22.82
CA THR A 400 7.42 15.30 -22.14
C THR A 400 8.63 15.10 -23.06
N ALA A 401 9.35 16.19 -23.33
CA ALA A 401 10.58 16.16 -24.11
C ALA A 401 11.63 15.23 -23.46
N PRO A 402 12.56 14.64 -24.24
CA PRO A 402 13.65 13.85 -23.67
C PRO A 402 14.54 14.74 -22.81
N LEU A 403 14.85 14.28 -21.60
CA LEU A 403 15.92 14.85 -20.76
C LEU A 403 17.26 14.44 -21.38
N ASP A 404 17.68 15.17 -22.41
CA ASP A 404 18.97 14.95 -23.07
C ASP A 404 20.15 15.48 -22.26
N ALA A 405 21.26 14.80 -22.47
CA ALA A 405 22.55 14.94 -21.79
C ALA A 405 23.23 16.30 -21.93
N ALA A 406 23.74 16.85 -20.82
CA ALA A 406 25.10 17.38 -20.64
C ALA A 406 25.22 18.08 -19.25
N PRO A 407 26.41 18.08 -18.61
CA PRO A 407 26.57 18.46 -17.21
C PRO A 407 26.71 19.99 -17.02
N SER A 408 26.34 20.45 -15.82
CA SER A 408 26.50 21.81 -15.22
C SER A 408 25.35 22.82 -15.39
N SER A 409 24.19 22.50 -14.82
CA SER A 409 23.24 23.43 -14.17
C SER A 409 22.14 22.57 -13.52
N LEU A 410 21.46 23.04 -12.47
CA LEU A 410 20.35 22.33 -11.84
C LEU A 410 19.34 21.88 -12.92
N THR A 411 18.85 20.65 -12.83
CA THR A 411 17.75 20.17 -13.69
C THR A 411 16.52 21.09 -13.54
N ALA A 412 15.62 21.08 -14.53
CA ALA A 412 14.39 21.88 -14.47
C ALA A 412 13.58 21.62 -13.19
N ILE A 413 13.53 20.34 -12.76
CA ILE A 413 12.83 19.92 -11.55
C ILE A 413 13.54 20.39 -10.26
N GLU A 414 14.88 20.35 -10.22
CA GLU A 414 15.66 20.87 -9.09
C GLU A 414 15.54 22.40 -8.97
N SER A 415 15.51 23.11 -10.10
CA SER A 415 15.29 24.56 -10.15
C SER A 415 13.89 24.92 -9.65
N ALA A 416 12.86 24.19 -10.09
CA ALA A 416 11.48 24.38 -9.65
C ALA A 416 11.31 24.07 -8.15
N PHE A 417 11.94 23.00 -7.65
CA PHE A 417 11.92 22.68 -6.22
C PHE A 417 12.66 23.74 -5.38
N THR A 418 13.76 24.28 -5.90
CA THR A 418 14.48 25.38 -5.25
C THR A 418 13.60 26.63 -5.14
N ALA A 419 12.88 27.00 -6.20
CA ALA A 419 11.92 28.11 -6.18
C ALA A 419 10.79 27.86 -5.18
N LEU A 420 10.26 26.63 -5.11
CA LEU A 420 9.27 26.23 -4.12
C LEU A 420 9.82 26.39 -2.70
N GLY A 421 11.05 25.96 -2.44
CA GLY A 421 11.71 26.10 -1.15
C GLY A 421 11.84 27.56 -0.70
N TYR A 422 12.24 28.47 -1.60
CA TYR A 422 12.28 29.91 -1.33
C TYR A 422 10.89 30.49 -1.06
N ALA A 423 9.87 30.09 -1.81
CA ALA A 423 8.50 30.54 -1.60
C ALA A 423 7.97 30.13 -0.22
N ILE A 424 8.26 28.89 0.21
CA ILE A 424 7.90 28.37 1.54
C ILE A 424 8.61 29.17 2.64
N GLN A 425 9.93 29.36 2.54
CA GLN A 425 10.70 30.10 3.55
C GLN A 425 10.27 31.56 3.70
N ASN A 426 9.86 32.20 2.60
CA ASN A 426 9.39 33.58 2.58
C ASN A 426 7.87 33.73 2.82
N ASN A 427 7.16 32.65 3.19
CA ASN A 427 5.72 32.64 3.46
C ASN A 427 4.84 33.10 2.28
N GLN A 428 5.27 32.84 1.03
CA GLN A 428 4.57 33.26 -0.18
C GLN A 428 3.57 32.19 -0.64
N ILE A 429 2.43 32.08 0.04
CA ILE A 429 1.48 31.00 -0.21
C ILE A 429 0.92 30.95 -1.63
N GLU A 430 0.64 32.09 -2.24
CA GLU A 430 0.11 32.13 -3.62
C GLU A 430 1.15 31.59 -4.64
N VAL A 431 2.43 31.86 -4.41
CA VAL A 431 3.52 31.32 -5.23
C VAL A 431 3.64 29.81 -5.02
N VAL A 432 3.52 29.34 -3.77
CA VAL A 432 3.50 27.90 -3.46
C VAL A 432 2.34 27.20 -4.17
N ARG A 433 1.13 27.76 -4.12
CA ARG A 433 -0.06 27.21 -4.79
C ARG A 433 0.15 27.11 -6.30
N HIS A 434 0.62 28.20 -6.92
CA HIS A 434 0.91 28.25 -8.36
C HIS A 434 1.99 27.23 -8.77
N LEU A 435 3.07 27.10 -8.00
CA LEU A 435 4.14 26.13 -8.30
C LEU A 435 3.69 24.66 -8.16
N LEU A 436 2.62 24.39 -7.41
CA LEU A 436 2.08 23.05 -7.16
C LEU A 436 0.81 22.75 -7.99
N GLU A 437 0.45 23.60 -8.94
CA GLU A 437 -0.63 23.35 -9.89
C GLU A 437 -0.18 22.46 -11.06
N GLY A 438 -1.12 21.72 -11.65
CA GLY A 438 -0.85 20.83 -12.78
C GLY A 438 0.29 19.84 -12.52
N GLU A 439 1.29 19.83 -13.40
CA GLU A 439 2.49 18.99 -13.30
C GLU A 439 3.39 19.35 -12.11
N GLY A 440 3.22 20.55 -11.52
CA GLY A 440 3.96 20.98 -10.33
C GLY A 440 3.74 20.10 -9.10
N ARG A 441 2.67 19.30 -9.08
CA ARG A 441 2.40 18.31 -8.00
C ARG A 441 3.54 17.32 -7.79
N GLN A 442 4.33 17.00 -8.83
CA GLN A 442 5.48 16.11 -8.72
C GLN A 442 6.56 16.63 -7.75
N LEU A 443 6.60 17.95 -7.50
CA LEU A 443 7.54 18.58 -6.57
C LEU A 443 7.33 18.13 -5.12
N LEU A 444 6.18 17.55 -4.78
CA LEU A 444 5.92 16.99 -3.45
C LEU A 444 6.79 15.77 -3.13
N HIS A 445 7.48 15.20 -4.11
CA HIS A 445 8.30 13.97 -3.99
C HIS A 445 9.79 14.27 -4.13
N VAL A 446 10.09 15.49 -4.54
CA VAL A 446 11.45 15.97 -4.71
C VAL A 446 11.96 16.43 -3.35
N SER A 447 13.28 16.34 -3.19
CA SER A 447 13.97 16.79 -2.00
C SER A 447 15.18 17.64 -2.38
N ASP A 448 15.58 18.55 -1.49
CA ASP A 448 16.83 19.28 -1.64
C ASP A 448 18.08 18.37 -1.44
N TYR A 449 19.26 18.97 -1.47
CA TYR A 449 20.54 18.28 -1.24
C TYR A 449 20.67 17.68 0.17
N ALA A 450 19.85 18.10 1.13
CA ALA A 450 19.79 17.54 2.48
C ALA A 450 18.68 16.49 2.64
N GLY A 451 17.92 16.20 1.58
CA GLY A 451 16.78 15.28 1.63
C GLY A 451 15.51 15.90 2.20
N ASN A 452 15.44 17.22 2.37
CA ASN A 452 14.23 17.88 2.84
C ASN A 452 13.21 18.00 1.71
N THR A 453 12.02 17.44 1.93
CA THR A 453 10.84 17.68 1.08
C THR A 453 10.19 19.02 1.42
N ALA A 454 9.20 19.45 0.62
CA ALA A 454 8.42 20.66 0.89
C ALA A 454 7.84 20.70 2.33
N VAL A 455 7.43 19.54 2.86
CA VAL A 455 6.87 19.43 4.22
C VAL A 455 7.93 19.68 5.29
N HIS A 456 9.17 19.23 5.09
CA HIS A 456 10.28 19.52 5.99
C HIS A 456 10.57 21.03 6.04
N LEU A 457 10.59 21.69 4.88
CA LEU A 457 10.79 23.14 4.79
C LEU A 457 9.65 23.91 5.47
N ALA A 458 8.40 23.49 5.24
CA ALA A 458 7.23 24.07 5.88
C ALA A 458 7.26 23.87 7.41
N ALA A 459 7.69 22.70 7.88
CA ALA A 459 7.84 22.38 9.30
C ALA A 459 8.81 23.31 10.03
N VAL A 460 9.91 23.71 9.38
CA VAL A 460 10.88 24.67 9.94
C VAL A 460 10.38 26.11 9.83
N SER A 461 9.76 26.50 8.71
CA SER A 461 9.23 27.86 8.51
C SER A 461 8.13 28.22 9.51
N GLY A 462 7.24 27.26 9.83
CA GLY A 462 6.13 27.44 10.76
C GLY A 462 4.85 28.00 10.16
N ASN A 463 4.74 28.12 8.83
CA ASN A 463 3.50 28.59 8.19
C ASN A 463 2.46 27.47 8.12
N THR A 464 1.40 27.61 8.92
CA THR A 464 0.35 26.60 9.06
C THR A 464 -0.55 26.50 7.83
N GLU A 465 -0.72 27.58 7.07
CA GLU A 465 -1.54 27.58 5.86
C GLU A 465 -0.82 26.87 4.71
N ILE A 466 0.47 27.15 4.52
CA ILE A 466 1.33 26.41 3.58
C ILE A 466 1.39 24.93 3.97
N MET A 467 1.60 24.62 5.25
CA MET A 467 1.61 23.24 5.74
C MET A 467 0.29 22.52 5.40
N ARG A 468 -0.85 23.17 5.64
CA ARG A 468 -2.18 22.61 5.33
C ARG A 468 -2.36 22.35 3.84
N ASP A 469 -1.98 23.30 2.98
CA ASP A 469 -2.09 23.17 1.52
C ASP A 469 -1.23 22.01 1.00
N LEU A 470 0.01 21.87 1.47
CA LEU A 470 0.88 20.75 1.14
C LEU A 470 0.26 19.40 1.52
N LEU A 471 -0.26 19.27 2.74
CA LEU A 471 -0.89 18.04 3.22
C LEU A 471 -2.15 17.71 2.42
N GLN A 472 -2.98 18.71 2.09
CA GLN A 472 -4.18 18.52 1.28
C GLN A 472 -3.89 18.13 -0.17
N ARG A 473 -2.68 18.43 -0.67
CA ARG A 473 -2.18 17.97 -1.97
C ARG A 473 -1.48 16.60 -1.91
N GLY A 474 -1.42 15.98 -0.73
CA GLY A 474 -0.84 14.65 -0.54
C GLY A 474 0.66 14.62 -0.24
N ALA A 475 1.22 15.69 0.29
CA ALA A 475 2.61 15.68 0.73
C ALA A 475 2.80 14.69 1.90
N SER A 476 3.83 13.85 1.83
CA SER A 476 4.06 12.80 2.82
C SER A 476 4.59 13.38 4.14
N VAL A 477 4.06 12.87 5.25
CA VAL A 477 4.52 13.18 6.61
C VAL A 477 5.53 12.17 7.16
N HIS A 478 5.81 11.10 6.40
CA HIS A 478 6.65 9.98 6.82
C HIS A 478 8.01 9.95 6.11
N GLU A 479 8.25 10.85 5.14
CA GLU A 479 9.55 10.99 4.51
C GLU A 479 10.59 11.42 5.52
N ARG A 480 11.82 10.92 5.37
CA ARG A 480 12.94 11.26 6.24
C ARG A 480 14.06 11.89 5.43
N ASN A 481 14.61 12.97 5.94
CA ASN A 481 15.74 13.63 5.30
C ASN A 481 17.05 12.85 5.52
N ARG A 482 18.18 13.33 4.97
CA ARG A 482 19.48 12.63 5.10
C ARG A 482 20.03 12.57 6.52
N ALA A 483 19.51 13.40 7.42
CA ALA A 483 19.82 13.35 8.85
C ALA A 483 18.85 12.42 9.63
N ASP A 484 18.02 11.66 8.92
CA ASP A 484 17.03 10.73 9.45
C ASP A 484 15.96 11.42 10.33
N ASN A 485 15.65 12.68 10.01
CA ASN A 485 14.63 13.47 10.71
C ASN A 485 13.32 13.48 9.91
N SER A 486 12.20 13.27 10.59
CA SER A 486 10.85 13.49 10.06
C SER A 486 10.47 14.97 10.07
N PRO A 487 9.47 15.38 9.27
CA PRO A 487 8.92 16.73 9.34
C PRO A 487 8.37 17.07 10.74
N LEU A 488 7.78 16.08 11.44
CA LEU A 488 7.25 16.28 12.79
C LEU A 488 8.36 16.58 13.79
N PHE A 489 9.48 15.87 13.71
CA PHE A 489 10.64 16.14 14.55
C PHE A 489 11.17 17.56 14.33
N LEU A 490 11.32 17.98 13.06
CA LEU A 490 11.78 19.34 12.73
C LEU A 490 10.81 20.43 13.21
N ALA A 491 9.50 20.24 13.04
CA ALA A 491 8.50 21.19 13.54
C ALA A 491 8.57 21.33 15.06
N THR A 492 8.71 20.21 15.78
CA THR A 492 8.79 20.19 17.24
C THR A 492 10.08 20.84 17.75
N LEU A 493 11.22 20.50 17.14
CA LEU A 493 12.52 21.09 17.49
C LEU A 493 12.56 22.60 17.22
N SER A 494 11.87 23.06 16.18
CA SER A 494 11.79 24.47 15.78
C SER A 494 10.72 25.27 16.54
N GLY A 495 10.00 24.65 17.50
CA GLY A 495 8.94 25.28 18.28
C GLY A 495 7.71 25.67 17.46
N LYS A 496 7.42 24.96 16.36
CA LYS A 496 6.30 25.23 15.46
C LYS A 496 5.10 24.36 15.82
N ASP A 497 4.53 24.60 16.99
CA ASP A 497 3.51 23.74 17.60
C ASP A 497 2.28 23.51 16.73
N ASP A 498 1.82 24.55 16.01
CA ASP A 498 0.63 24.41 15.16
C ASP A 498 0.91 23.58 13.91
N CYS A 499 2.11 23.67 13.33
CA CYS A 499 2.54 22.74 12.27
C CYS A 499 2.68 21.32 12.82
N ALA A 500 3.24 21.14 14.02
CA ALA A 500 3.35 19.83 14.66
C ALA A 500 1.96 19.20 14.95
N LYS A 501 0.97 20.00 15.37
CA LYS A 501 -0.43 19.55 15.53
C LYS A 501 -1.04 19.11 14.19
N LEU A 502 -0.83 19.88 13.11
CA LEU A 502 -1.32 19.52 11.78
C LEU A 502 -0.67 18.22 11.26
N LEU A 503 0.64 18.07 11.43
CA LEU A 503 1.35 16.85 11.06
C LEU A 503 0.83 15.63 11.85
N ASN A 504 0.62 15.78 13.16
CA ASN A 504 0.03 14.74 14.00
C ASN A 504 -1.42 14.39 13.61
N ALA A 505 -2.21 15.38 13.16
CA ALA A 505 -3.56 15.17 12.65
C ALA A 505 -3.56 14.41 11.31
N ALA A 506 -2.54 14.64 10.47
CA ALA A 506 -2.27 13.91 9.23
C ALA A 506 -1.62 12.53 9.43
N GLY A 507 -1.37 12.09 10.69
CA GLY A 507 -0.84 10.76 10.99
C GLY A 507 0.68 10.68 11.21
N ALA A 508 1.39 11.81 11.20
CA ALA A 508 2.80 11.84 11.57
C ALA A 508 3.00 11.34 13.01
N HIS A 509 4.14 10.71 13.26
CA HIS A 509 4.58 10.27 14.58
C HIS A 509 6.11 10.30 14.61
N LEU A 510 6.67 10.42 15.81
CA LEU A 510 8.11 10.36 16.03
C LEU A 510 8.55 8.90 16.19
N SER A 511 9.68 8.52 15.60
CA SER A 511 10.30 7.22 15.92
C SER A 511 10.89 7.22 17.31
N MET A 512 11.21 6.03 17.82
CA MET A 512 11.93 5.88 19.08
C MET A 512 13.28 6.61 19.05
N GLU A 513 14.03 6.58 17.94
CA GLU A 513 15.29 7.33 17.85
C GLU A 513 15.04 8.84 17.94
N GLU A 514 14.00 9.37 17.31
CA GLU A 514 13.67 10.80 17.35
C GLU A 514 13.21 11.24 18.75
N ILE A 515 12.54 10.37 19.49
CA ILE A 515 12.14 10.61 20.89
C ILE A 515 13.38 10.61 21.80
N GLU A 516 14.34 9.72 21.54
CA GLU A 516 15.57 9.59 22.33
C GLU A 516 16.63 10.66 21.97
N ARG A 517 16.61 11.19 20.74
CA ARG A 517 17.51 12.24 20.27
C ARG A 517 17.06 13.63 20.77
N GLY A 518 17.84 14.21 21.68
CA GLY A 518 17.86 15.66 21.94
C GLY A 518 16.82 16.19 22.95
N PRO A 519 16.37 17.47 22.83
CA PRO A 519 15.55 18.16 23.85
C PRO A 519 14.16 17.55 24.08
N LEU A 520 13.72 16.62 23.23
CA LEU A 520 12.43 15.93 23.32
C LEU A 520 12.40 14.77 24.33
N ALA A 521 13.56 14.32 24.81
CA ALA A 521 13.66 13.29 25.85
C ALA A 521 12.89 13.66 27.15
N LYS A 522 12.67 14.96 27.39
CA LYS A 522 11.89 15.49 28.52
C LYS A 522 10.38 15.19 28.43
N TYR A 523 9.84 14.93 27.24
CA TYR A 523 8.41 14.58 27.06
C TYR A 523 8.08 13.12 27.40
N ARG A 524 9.09 12.27 27.68
CA ARG A 524 8.90 10.89 28.17
C ARG A 524 8.09 10.85 29.47
N THR A 525 8.28 11.84 30.35
CA THR A 525 7.63 11.91 31.67
C THR A 525 6.14 12.20 31.61
N GLU A 526 5.62 12.83 30.55
CA GLU A 526 4.20 13.21 30.44
C GLU A 526 3.32 12.11 29.83
N ASN A 527 3.88 11.25 28.97
CA ASN A 527 3.14 10.14 28.38
C ASN A 527 3.19 8.86 29.23
N GLN A 528 4.26 8.65 30.02
CA GLN A 528 4.30 7.54 30.98
C GLN A 528 3.35 7.74 32.18
N THR A 529 3.01 8.98 32.54
CA THR A 529 2.02 9.28 33.60
C THR A 529 0.56 9.18 33.14
N LYS A 530 0.30 9.11 31.82
CA LYS A 530 -1.05 8.91 31.27
C LYS A 530 -1.38 7.45 30.93
N ALA A 531 -0.40 6.56 31.00
CA ALA A 531 -0.54 5.13 30.70
C ALA A 531 -0.33 4.23 31.94
N ALA A 532 -0.27 4.82 33.13
CA ALA A 532 -0.22 4.12 34.42
C ALA A 532 -1.60 4.10 35.08
#